data_AF-A0A529TZ62-F1
#
_entry.id   AF-A0A529TZ62-F1
#
_cell.length_a   1.000
_cell.length_b   1.000
_cell.length_c   1.000
_cell.angle_alpha   90.00
_cell.angle_beta   90.00
_cell.angle_gamma   90.00
#
_symmetry.space_group_name_H-M   'P 1'
#
loop_
_entity.id
_entity.type
_entity.pdbx_description
1 polymer ?
#
loop_
_entity_poly.entity_id
_entity_poly.type
_entity_poly.pdbx_seq_one_letter_code
_entity_poly.pdbx_strand_id
1 'polypeptide(L)'
;MNFDLKWSASEKKVARAAFDKALEVALGKTMAEFKKKASDAATFSDMWEIEDYLRQQRRNLEQMFDYRYSQLIVVFGALIQ
;
A
#
# COMPACT_ATOMS: atom_id res chain seq x y z
N MET A 1 19.01 10.66 3.07
CA MET A 1 18.68 12.07 3.41
C MET A 1 17.71 12.06 4.56
N ASN A 2 18.08 12.65 5.70
CA ASN A 2 17.19 12.78 6.86
C ASN A 2 16.53 14.16 6.74
N PHE A 3 15.27 14.21 6.32
CA PHE A 3 14.54 15.48 6.25
C PHE A 3 14.12 15.84 7.67
N ASP A 4 14.86 16.75 8.29
CA ASP A 4 14.57 17.28 9.63
C ASP A 4 13.40 18.28 9.57
N LEU A 5 12.29 17.85 8.98
CA LEU A 5 11.08 18.64 8.82
C LEU A 5 10.32 18.59 10.15
N LYS A 6 10.28 19.73 10.85
CA LYS A 6 9.44 19.90 12.03
C LYS A 6 7.98 20.05 11.59
N TRP A 7 7.31 18.93 11.35
CA TRP A 7 5.87 18.88 11.10
C TRP A 7 5.10 19.51 12.28
N SER A 8 4.28 20.50 12.00
CA SER A 8 3.31 21.04 12.94
C SER A 8 2.22 20.00 13.28
N ALA A 9 1.47 20.23 14.36
CA ALA A 9 0.39 19.33 14.76
C ALA A 9 -0.68 19.18 13.66
N SER A 10 -1.01 20.27 12.95
CA SER A 10 -1.98 20.27 11.86
C SER A 10 -1.47 19.48 10.65
N GLU A 11 -0.20 19.65 10.26
CA GLU A 11 0.37 18.91 9.13
C GLU A 11 0.48 17.41 9.44
N LYS A 12 0.84 17.02 10.67
CA LYS A 12 0.83 15.60 11.09
C LYS A 12 -0.56 14.98 10.96
N LYS A 13 -1.61 15.73 11.33
CA LYS A 13 -3.00 15.25 11.23
C LYS A 13 -3.42 15.02 9.78
N VAL A 14 -3.13 15.97 8.89
CA VAL A 14 -3.42 15.84 7.45
C VAL A 14 -2.60 14.71 6.83
N ALA A 15 -1.31 14.62 7.17
CA ALA A 15 -0.45 13.56 6.66
C ALA A 15 -0.93 12.17 7.08
N ARG A 16 -1.34 12.01 8.35
CA ARG A 16 -1.92 10.75 8.81
C ARG A 16 -3.18 10.38 8.04
N ALA A 17 -4.10 11.33 7.85
CA ALA A 17 -5.33 11.09 7.11
C ALA A 17 -5.07 10.69 5.65
N ALA A 18 -4.14 11.36 4.98
CA ALA A 18 -3.76 11.02 3.61
C ALA A 18 -3.10 9.64 3.51
N PHE A 19 -2.23 9.29 4.47
CA PHE A 19 -1.62 7.97 4.56
C PHE A 19 -2.67 6.88 4.75
N ASP A 20 -3.58 7.04 5.72
CA ASP A 20 -4.64 6.07 6.00
C ASP A 20 -5.54 5.89 4.77
N LYS A 21 -5.86 6.98 4.06
CA LYS A 21 -6.67 6.92 2.84
C LYS A 21 -5.97 6.17 1.71
N ALA A 22 -4.68 6.39 1.54
CA ALA A 22 -3.88 5.71 0.54
C ALA A 22 -3.78 4.20 0.82
N LEU A 23 -3.60 3.83 2.10
CA LEU A 23 -3.61 2.43 2.52
C LEU A 23 -4.96 1.77 2.23
N GLU A 24 -6.06 2.45 2.56
CA GLU A 24 -7.42 1.96 2.25
C GLU A 24 -7.59 1.69 0.73
N VAL A 25 -7.15 2.63 -0.12
CA VAL A 25 -7.22 2.48 -1.58
C VAL A 25 -6.35 1.32 -2.06
N ALA A 26 -5.13 1.19 -1.56
CA ALA A 26 -4.21 0.11 -1.95
C ALA A 26 -4.73 -1.28 -1.55
N LEU A 27 -5.30 -1.39 -0.34
CA LEU A 27 -5.96 -2.61 0.14
C LEU A 27 -7.19 -2.94 -0.72
N GLY A 28 -8.01 -1.94 -1.04
CA GLY A 28 -9.18 -2.09 -1.91
C GLY A 28 -8.82 -2.58 -3.31
N LYS A 29 -7.78 -2.00 -3.92
CA LYS A 29 -7.25 -2.45 -5.22
C LYS A 29 -6.75 -3.89 -5.17
N THR A 30 -5.98 -4.24 -4.13
CA THR A 30 -5.46 -5.61 -3.95
C THR A 30 -6.60 -6.62 -3.83
N MET A 31 -7.65 -6.28 -3.07
CA MET A 31 -8.84 -7.12 -2.92
C MET A 31 -9.61 -7.28 -4.25
N ALA A 32 -9.77 -6.21 -5.02
CA ALA A 32 -10.45 -6.27 -6.32
C ALA A 32 -9.70 -7.16 -7.31
N GLU A 33 -8.37 -7.00 -7.41
CA GLU A 33 -7.52 -7.85 -8.26
C GLU A 33 -7.53 -9.32 -7.82
N PHE A 34 -7.48 -9.58 -6.51
CA PHE A 34 -7.64 -10.93 -5.99
C PHE A 34 -8.96 -11.56 -6.42
N LYS A 35 -10.09 -10.85 -6.23
CA LYS A 35 -11.41 -11.36 -6.63
C LYS A 35 -11.49 -11.69 -8.11
N LYS A 36 -10.92 -10.84 -8.97
CA LYS A 36 -10.85 -11.07 -10.41
C LYS A 36 -10.02 -12.31 -10.75
N LYS A 37 -8.81 -12.44 -10.19
CA LYS A 37 -7.96 -13.62 -10.42
C LYS A 37 -8.63 -14.90 -9.92
N ALA A 38 -9.27 -14.84 -8.76
CA ALA A 38 -9.98 -15.98 -8.18
C ALA A 38 -11.22 -16.38 -8.98
N SER A 39 -11.94 -15.43 -9.59
CA SER A 39 -13.07 -15.75 -10.47
C SER A 39 -12.64 -16.38 -11.80
N ASP A 40 -11.45 -16.01 -12.28
CA ASP A 40 -10.91 -16.48 -13.56
C ASP A 40 -10.14 -17.83 -13.41
N ALA A 41 -9.82 -18.23 -12.18
CA ALA A 41 -9.08 -19.46 -11.91
C ALA A 41 -9.90 -20.71 -12.27
N ALA A 42 -9.31 -21.57 -13.10
CA ALA A 42 -9.92 -22.80 -13.59
C ALA A 42 -9.11 -24.06 -13.22
N THR A 43 -7.85 -23.90 -12.84
CA THR A 43 -6.93 -25.00 -12.56
C THR A 43 -6.33 -24.92 -11.17
N PHE A 44 -5.80 -26.06 -10.70
CA PHE A 44 -5.04 -26.11 -9.45
C PHE A 44 -3.76 -25.27 -9.49
N SER A 45 -3.17 -25.07 -10.68
CA SER A 45 -1.98 -24.21 -10.84
C SER A 45 -2.31 -22.74 -10.55
N ASP A 46 -3.47 -22.27 -11.03
CA ASP A 46 -3.93 -20.89 -10.86
C ASP A 46 -4.05 -20.51 -9.37
N MET A 47 -4.40 -21.48 -8.52
CA MET A 47 -4.46 -21.27 -7.06
C MET A 47 -3.09 -20.88 -6.49
N TRP A 48 -2.01 -21.51 -6.96
CA TRP A 48 -0.66 -21.21 -6.50
C TRP A 48 -0.14 -19.90 -7.08
N GLU A 49 -0.49 -19.57 -8.32
CA GLU A 49 -0.16 -18.25 -8.90
C GLU A 49 -0.84 -17.10 -8.14
N ILE A 50 -2.08 -17.31 -7.68
CA ILE A 50 -2.78 -16.35 -6.82
C ILE A 50 -2.08 -16.22 -5.47
N GLU A 51 -1.62 -17.33 -4.90
CA GLU A 51 -0.88 -17.35 -3.63
C GLU A 51 0.42 -16.55 -3.73
N ASP A 52 1.21 -16.78 -4.78
CA ASP A 52 2.45 -16.06 -5.06
C ASP A 52 2.21 -14.56 -5.28
N TYR A 53 1.15 -14.23 -6.03
CA TYR A 53 0.71 -12.84 -6.20
C TYR A 53 0.40 -12.18 -4.85
N LEU A 54 -0.37 -12.84 -3.98
CA LEU A 54 -0.73 -12.31 -2.66
C LEU A 54 0.51 -12.14 -1.76
N ARG A 55 1.46 -13.08 -1.80
CA ARG A 55 2.74 -12.93 -1.08
C ARG A 55 3.51 -11.70 -1.54
N GLN A 56 3.55 -11.43 -2.85
CA GLN A 56 4.23 -10.26 -3.37
C GLN A 56 3.52 -8.96 -2.98
N GLN A 57 2.19 -8.90 -3.08
CA GLN A 57 1.42 -7.73 -2.68
C GLN A 57 1.60 -7.42 -1.19
N ARG A 58 1.60 -8.44 -0.33
CA ARG A 58 1.87 -8.26 1.10
C ARG A 58 3.23 -7.60 1.35
N ARG A 59 4.30 -8.11 0.72
CA ARG A 59 5.64 -7.52 0.85
C ARG A 59 5.68 -6.08 0.37
N ASN A 60 5.05 -5.79 -0.76
CA ASN A 60 5.00 -4.44 -1.32
C ASN A 60 4.25 -3.47 -0.39
N LEU A 61 3.11 -3.89 0.17
CA LEU A 61 2.33 -3.09 1.12
C LEU A 61 3.11 -2.86 2.42
N GLU A 62 3.75 -3.89 2.96
CA GLU A 62 4.58 -3.78 4.17
C GLU A 62 5.78 -2.82 3.96
N GLN A 63 6.39 -2.81 2.78
CA GLN A 63 7.47 -1.88 2.43
C GLN A 63 6.97 -0.45 2.20
N MET A 64 5.86 -0.29 1.48
CA MET A 64 5.33 1.02 1.09
C MET A 64 4.64 1.74 2.24
N PHE A 65 4.01 1.01 3.17
CA PHE A 65 3.25 1.56 4.29
C PHE A 65 3.97 1.40 5.64
N ASP A 66 5.31 1.48 5.63
CA ASP A 66 6.09 1.61 6.86
C ASP A 66 5.92 3.03 7.44
N TYR A 67 5.02 3.16 8.42
CA TYR A 67 4.65 4.45 9.01
C TYR A 67 5.78 5.01 9.89
N ARG A 68 6.73 5.68 9.24
CA ARG A 68 7.72 6.55 9.89
C ARG A 68 7.54 7.96 9.36
N TYR A 69 7.50 8.95 10.25
CA TYR A 69 7.31 10.36 9.87
C TYR A 69 8.37 10.86 8.87
N SER A 70 9.58 10.29 8.91
CA SER A 70 10.65 10.54 7.94
C SER A 70 10.41 9.96 6.55
N GLN A 71 9.42 9.08 6.39
CA GLN A 71 9.06 8.41 5.14
C GLN A 71 7.75 8.91 4.51
N LEU A 72 6.98 9.75 5.22
CA LEU A 72 5.71 10.28 4.71
C LEU A 72 5.85 10.99 3.35
N ILE A 73 6.97 11.68 3.11
CA ILE A 73 7.24 12.36 1.83
C ILE A 73 7.45 11.35 0.71
N VAL A 74 8.11 10.23 0.98
CA VAL A 74 8.34 9.15 0.01
C VAL A 74 7.02 8.46 -0.31
N VAL A 75 6.19 8.20 0.71
CA VAL A 75 4.85 7.62 0.54
C VAL A 75 3.97 8.54 -0.29
N PHE A 76 3.91 9.85 0.01
CA PHE A 76 3.12 10.78 -0.81
C PHE A 76 3.65 10.94 -2.23
N GLY A 77 4.98 10.94 -2.42
CA GLY A 77 5.58 10.96 -3.76
C GLY A 77 5.13 9.77 -4.61
N ALA A 78 5.09 8.57 -4.03
CA ALA A 78 4.65 7.35 -4.72
C ALA A 78 3.13 7.32 -5.03
N LEU A 79 2.33 8.13 -4.33
CA LEU A 79 0.86 8.14 -4.46
C LEU A 79 0.33 9.19 -5.44
N ILE A 80 1.12 10.21 -5.77
CA ILE A 80 0.74 11.27 -6.72
C ILE A 80 1.06 10.88 -8.18
N GLN A 81 1.90 9.87 -8.39
CA GLN A 81 2.26 9.39 -9.73
C GLN A 81 1.12 8.66 -10.44
#